data_AF-A0ABD3W640-F1
#
_entry.id   AF-A0ABD3W640-F1
#
_cell.length_a   1.000
_cell.length_b   1.000
_cell.length_c   1.000
_cell.angle_alpha   90.00
_cell.angle_beta   90.00
_cell.angle_gamma   90.00
#
_symmetry.space_group_name_H-M   'P 1'
#
loop_
_entity.id
_entity.type
_entity.pdbx_description
1 polymer ?
#
loop_
_entity_poly.entity_id
_entity_poly.type
_entity_poly.pdbx_seq_one_letter_code
_entity_poly.pdbx_strand_id
1 'polypeptide(L)' 'NVALGKPANQSSTYIGNSHWSDTDGFPYDASLAVDGKVETNFHNNSCSNTAAGKSSAWWELDLENLYFITTITIYQRSD' A
#
# COMPACT_ATOMS: atom_id res chain seq x y z
N ASN A 1 7.72 -6.76 13.18
CA ASN A 1 7.61 -5.91 11.99
C ASN A 1 7.48 -4.46 12.46
N VAL A 2 8.49 -3.61 12.25
CA VAL A 2 8.47 -2.21 12.70
C VAL A 2 7.71 -1.26 11.77
N ALA A 3 7.31 -1.74 10.59
CA ALA A 3 6.57 -0.96 9.61
C ALA A 3 5.06 -0.87 9.91
N LEU A 4 4.52 -1.77 10.75
CA LEU A 4 3.08 -1.90 10.97
C LEU A 4 2.46 -0.58 11.44
N GLY A 5 1.47 -0.09 10.67
CA GLY A 5 0.72 1.13 10.96
C GLY A 5 1.54 2.43 10.89
N LYS A 6 2.77 2.38 10.36
CA LYS A 6 3.61 3.55 10.20
C LYS A 6 3.14 4.44 9.04
N PRO A 7 3.41 5.76 9.10
CA PRO A 7 3.05 6.66 8.01
C PRO A 7 3.70 6.21 6.70
N ALA A 8 2.86 6.00 5.68
CA ALA A 8 3.30 5.61 4.36
C ALA A 8 2.76 6.61 3.33
N ASN A 9 3.54 6.88 2.29
CA ASN A 9 3.15 7.76 1.20
C ASN A 9 3.49 7.13 -0.15
N GLN A 10 2.83 7.60 -1.21
CA GLN A 10 3.09 7.13 -2.57
C GLN A 10 2.95 8.25 -3.58
N SER A 11 3.55 8.07 -4.75
CA SER A 11 3.59 9.10 -5.80
C SER A 11 2.22 9.60 -6.27
N SER A 12 1.21 8.75 -6.16
CA SER A 12 -0.19 9.00 -6.51
C SER A 12 -1.04 7.89 -5.93
N THR A 13 -2.31 8.14 -5.65
CA THR A 13 -3.27 7.09 -5.24
C THR A 13 -4.22 6.78 -6.39
N TYR A 14 -4.36 5.50 -6.71
CA TYR A 14 -5.44 5.01 -7.57
C TYR A 14 -6.74 4.93 -6.75
N ILE A 15 -7.80 5.56 -7.26
CA ILE A 15 -9.16 5.44 -6.75
C ILE A 15 -9.89 4.47 -7.67
N GLY A 16 -10.38 3.35 -7.14
CA GLY A 16 -11.03 2.30 -7.93
C GLY A 16 -12.18 1.64 -7.21
N ASN A 17 -12.86 0.74 -7.89
CA ASN A 17 -14.00 0.04 -7.28
C ASN A 17 -13.50 -0.93 -6.20
N SER A 18 -14.18 -0.95 -5.06
CA SER A 18 -13.93 -1.88 -3.96
C SER A 18 -15.01 -2.94 -3.92
N HIS A 19 -14.65 -4.19 -3.62
CA HIS A 19 -15.64 -5.25 -3.44
C HIS A 19 -16.55 -5.04 -2.21
N TRP A 20 -16.10 -4.21 -1.26
CA TRP A 20 -16.75 -4.02 0.05
C TRP A 20 -17.39 -2.63 0.24
N SER A 21 -17.50 -1.82 -0.83
CA SER A 21 -17.95 -0.43 -0.70
C SER A 21 -18.85 -0.01 -1.86
N ASP A 22 -20.06 0.44 -1.53
CA ASP A 22 -21.04 1.00 -2.48
C ASP A 22 -20.85 2.52 -2.70
N THR A 23 -19.77 3.10 -2.16
CA THR A 23 -19.47 4.55 -2.21
C THR A 23 -18.48 4.93 -3.33
N ASP A 24 -18.32 6.24 -3.53
CA ASP A 24 -17.47 6.93 -4.53
C ASP A 24 -15.98 6.50 -4.48
N GLY A 25 -15.67 5.29 -4.94
CA GLY A 25 -14.33 4.77 -5.09
C GLY A 25 -13.59 4.47 -3.78
N PHE A 26 -12.83 3.37 -3.78
CA PHE A 26 -11.92 3.01 -2.71
C PHE A 26 -10.51 3.52 -3.03
N PRO A 27 -9.86 4.23 -2.09
CA PRO A 27 -8.50 4.67 -2.25
C PRO A 27 -7.54 3.53 -1.94
N TYR A 28 -6.77 3.10 -2.93
CA TYR A 28 -5.71 2.11 -2.76
C TYR A 28 -4.44 2.77 -2.22
N ASP A 29 -4.54 3.30 -0.99
CA ASP A 29 -3.52 4.13 -0.36
C ASP A 29 -2.25 3.37 0.03
N ALA A 30 -1.17 4.13 0.20
CA ALA A 30 0.13 3.63 0.64
C ALA A 30 0.07 2.84 1.95
N SER A 31 -0.81 3.22 2.87
CA SER A 31 -0.97 2.59 4.18
C SER A 31 -1.39 1.11 4.11
N LEU A 32 -2.01 0.68 3.01
CA LEU A 32 -2.42 -0.71 2.82
C LEU A 32 -1.23 -1.66 2.75
N ALA A 33 -0.04 -1.19 2.34
CA ALA A 33 1.18 -2.01 2.35
C ALA A 33 1.74 -2.26 3.76
N VAL A 34 1.21 -1.58 4.78
CA VAL A 34 1.66 -1.65 6.18
C VAL A 34 0.51 -1.84 7.17
N ASP A 35 -0.64 -2.34 6.70
CA ASP A 35 -1.84 -2.56 7.52
C ASP A 35 -1.81 -3.89 8.32
N GLY A 36 -0.78 -4.71 8.10
CA GLY A 36 -0.57 -5.99 8.76
C GLY A 36 -1.20 -7.20 8.05
N LYS A 37 -1.82 -6.99 6.89
CA LYS A 37 -2.38 -8.05 6.04
C LYS A 37 -1.43 -8.31 4.86
N VAL A 38 -1.22 -9.58 4.54
CA VAL A 38 -0.34 -10.02 3.45
C VAL A 38 -1.12 -10.54 2.25
N GLU A 39 -2.41 -10.15 2.16
CA GLU A 39 -3.30 -10.55 1.09
C GLU A 39 -2.81 -9.99 -0.24
N THR A 40 -2.60 -10.87 -1.21
CA THR A 40 -2.03 -10.52 -2.52
C THR A 40 -3.09 -10.36 -3.60
N ASN A 41 -4.35 -10.67 -3.31
CA ASN A 41 -5.47 -10.38 -4.20
C ASN A 41 -5.85 -8.91 -4.09
N PHE A 42 -5.69 -8.17 -5.19
CA PHE A 42 -5.95 -6.73 -5.24
C PHE A 42 -7.39 -6.36 -4.80
N HIS A 43 -8.37 -7.21 -5.11
CA HIS A 43 -9.78 -6.96 -4.80
C HIS A 43 -10.14 -7.16 -3.33
N ASN A 44 -9.21 -7.65 -2.50
CA ASN A 44 -9.38 -7.76 -1.05
C ASN A 44 -9.04 -6.45 -0.30
N ASN A 45 -8.83 -5.34 -1.01
CA ASN A 45 -8.58 -4.01 -0.44
C ASN A 45 -7.37 -3.96 0.52
N SER A 46 -6.33 -4.74 0.24
CA SER A 46 -5.12 -4.89 1.08
C SER A 46 -3.81 -4.61 0.34
N CYS A 47 -3.90 -4.05 -0.87
CA CYS A 47 -2.75 -3.69 -1.69
C CYS A 47 -2.77 -2.17 -1.92
N SER A 48 -1.61 -1.51 -1.81
CA SER A 48 -1.45 -0.14 -2.29
C SER A 48 -1.39 -0.11 -3.82
N ASN A 49 -1.82 0.99 -4.44
CA ASN A 49 -1.75 1.15 -5.90
C ASN A 49 -1.62 2.62 -6.32
N THR A 50 -0.61 2.87 -7.16
CA THR A 50 -0.40 4.16 -7.80
C THR A 50 -1.23 4.32 -9.07
N ALA A 51 -1.64 5.54 -9.39
CA ALA A 51 -2.36 5.80 -10.63
C ALA A 51 -1.55 5.40 -11.89
N ALA A 52 -2.24 4.81 -12.87
CA ALA A 52 -1.63 4.35 -14.13
C ALA A 52 -1.01 5.49 -14.95
N GLY A 53 -0.04 5.16 -15.80
CA GLY A 53 0.58 6.12 -16.73
C GLY A 53 1.60 7.07 -16.10
N LYS A 54 2.00 6.86 -14.84
CA LYS A 54 3.09 7.59 -14.18
C LYS A 54 4.41 6.80 -14.35
N SER A 55 5.40 7.38 -15.02
CA SER A 55 6.68 6.74 -15.34
C SER A 55 7.67 6.65 -14.15
N SER A 56 7.29 7.17 -12.98
CA SER A 56 8.14 7.24 -11.79
C SER A 56 7.32 6.98 -10.53
N ALA A 57 6.56 5.87 -10.55
CA ALA A 57 5.79 5.45 -9.39
C ALA A 57 6.73 5.09 -8.23
N TRP A 58 6.40 5.58 -7.03
CA TRP A 58 7.15 5.29 -5.81
C TRP A 58 6.21 5.11 -4.63
N TRP A 59 6.72 4.39 -3.62
CA TRP A 59 6.11 4.23 -2.31
C TRP A 59 7.20 4.44 -1.26
N GLU A 60 6.86 5.11 -0.17
CA GLU A 60 7.77 5.49 0.91
C GLU A 60 7.14 5.21 2.27
N LEU A 61 7.98 4.82 3.24
CA LEU A 61 7.61 4.59 4.63
C LEU A 61 8.41 5.51 5.54
N ASP A 62 7.74 6.26 6.40
CA ASP A 62 8.37 6.93 7.53
C ASP A 62 8.30 6.01 8.76
N LEU A 63 9.46 5.52 9.20
CA LEU A 63 9.54 4.68 10.41
C LEU A 63 9.43 5.49 11.72
N GLU A 64 9.40 6.82 11.63
CA GLU A 64 9.34 7.81 12.71
C GLU A 64 10.53 7.79 13.69
N ASN A 65 11.44 6.83 13.53
CA ASN A 65 12.65 6.65 14.32
C ASN A 65 13.74 6.03 13.45
N LEU A 66 14.99 6.12 13.91
CA LEU A 66 16.12 5.46 13.27
C LEU A 66 16.14 3.98 13.66
N TYR A 67 16.21 3.11 12.65
CA TYR A 67 16.32 1.66 12.83
C TYR A 67 17.49 1.09 12.04
N PHE A 68 18.16 0.10 12.64
CA PHE A 68 19.02 -0.80 11.88
C PHE A 68 18.15 -1.86 11.20
N ILE A 69 17.92 -1.70 9.90
CA ILE A 69 17.10 -2.62 9.11
C ILE A 69 17.93 -3.84 8.72
N THR A 70 17.49 -5.02 9.16
CA THR A 70 18.14 -6.30 8.82
C THR A 70 17.48 -7.00 7.64
N THR A 71 16.17 -6.81 7.44
CA THR A 71 15.41 -7.47 6.39
C THR A 71 14.21 -6.61 5.99
N ILE A 72 13.92 -6.60 4.70
CA ILE A 72 12.71 -6.02 4.12
C ILE A 72 12.01 -7.15 3.35
N THR A 73 10.73 -7.38 3.66
CA THR A 73 9.90 -8.37 2.96
C THR A 73 8.82 -7.62 2.18
N ILE A 74 8.74 -7.88 0.88
CA ILE A 74 7.75 -7.26 -0.02
C ILE A 74 6.80 -8.36 -0.51
N TYR A 75 5.50 -8.15 -0.29
CA TYR A 75 4.44 -8.98 -0.86
C TYR A 75 3.90 -8.28 -2.10
N GLN A 76 3.93 -8.99 -3.23
CA GLN A 76 3.48 -8.47 -4.52
C GLN A 76 2.05 -8.95 -4.79
N ARG A 77 1.28 -8.14 -5.50
CA ARG A 77 -0.01 -8.56 -6.07
C ARG A 77 0.18 -9.86 -6.87
N SER A 78 -0.72 -10.84 -6.70
CA SER A 78 -0.55 -12.17 -7.30
C SER A 78 -1.83 -12.80 -7.90
N ASP A 79 -2.86 -12.01 -8.14
CA ASP A 79 -4.08 -12.40 -8.86
C ASP A 79 -4.02 -12.09 -10.37
#